data_AF-A0A9X5H6K6-F1
#
_entry.id   AF-A0A9X5H6K6-F1
#
_cell.length_a   1.000
_cell.length_b   1.000
_cell.length_c   1.000
_cell.angle_alpha   90.00
_cell.angle_beta   90.00
_cell.angle_gamma   90.00
#
_symmetry.space_group_name_H-M   'P 1'
#
loop_
_entity.id
_entity.type
_entity.pdbx_description
1 polymer ?
#
loop_
_entity_poly.entity_id
_entity_poly.type
_entity_poly.pdbx_seq_one_letter_code
_entity_poly.pdbx_strand_id
1 'polypeptide(L)'
;MSVKDGKDYLYLIWKSEQTRKQYIIGQLTKNGQYEFQYGGEVQAAIADGFKPLLCFPDLNKVYKDDRLFTIFTSRLPDKKRKNIQTILEKYGLEKYDDYMLLKRSGARLPIDNLEFIDPILSLDKDVTRIFYMAGVRHYLDCDGKDCAQAIEVTRGDEVFLRTEPENSYDQNAVQFLDISGNVLGYVPRYYSKGVTELLKREKKIACHIYNVDKNKNCNECIKVIMKILN
;
A
#
# COMPACT_ATOMS: atom_id res chain seq x y z
N MET A 1 13.63 1.12 4.05
CA MET A 1 13.38 0.63 2.67
C MET A 1 13.25 -0.88 2.71
N SER A 2 12.42 -1.48 1.84
CA SER A 2 12.40 -2.95 1.66
C SER A 2 13.59 -3.43 0.85
N VAL A 3 14.71 -3.60 1.52
CA VAL A 3 15.90 -4.21 0.92
C VAL A 3 15.98 -5.66 1.37
N LYS A 4 16.06 -6.59 0.42
CA LYS A 4 16.32 -8.01 0.66
C LYS A 4 17.45 -8.45 -0.25
N ASP A 5 18.45 -9.15 0.27
CA ASP A 5 19.61 -9.62 -0.49
C ASP A 5 20.30 -8.52 -1.35
N GLY A 6 20.34 -7.28 -0.83
CA GLY A 6 20.90 -6.12 -1.52
C GLY A 6 20.01 -5.46 -2.58
N LYS A 7 18.85 -6.02 -2.91
CA LYS A 7 17.91 -5.46 -3.89
C LYS A 7 16.79 -4.68 -3.22
N ASP A 8 16.36 -3.57 -3.82
CA ASP A 8 15.17 -2.84 -3.38
C ASP A 8 13.92 -3.44 -4.04
N TYR A 9 12.85 -3.64 -3.26
CA TYR A 9 11.63 -4.34 -3.68
C TYR A 9 10.39 -3.45 -3.61
N LEU A 10 9.51 -3.64 -4.59
CA LEU A 10 8.13 -3.20 -4.56
C LEU A 10 7.21 -4.34 -4.97
N TYR A 11 6.08 -4.46 -4.30
CA TYR A 11 4.97 -5.28 -4.77
C TYR A 11 4.10 -4.48 -5.71
N LEU A 12 3.64 -5.13 -6.77
CA LEU A 12 2.52 -4.65 -7.58
C LEU A 12 1.25 -5.33 -7.06
N ILE A 13 0.35 -4.51 -6.54
CA ILE A 13 -0.95 -4.93 -6.03
C ILE A 13 -1.99 -4.66 -7.10
N TRP A 14 -2.90 -5.61 -7.30
CA TRP A 14 -4.15 -5.39 -8.01
C TRP A 14 -5.34 -5.57 -7.07
N LYS A 15 -6.29 -4.63 -7.09
CA LYS A 15 -7.53 -4.72 -6.32
C LYS A 15 -8.67 -5.16 -7.24
N SER A 16 -9.32 -6.28 -6.91
CA SER A 16 -10.49 -6.76 -7.66
C SER A 16 -11.62 -5.73 -7.63
N GLU A 17 -12.27 -5.53 -8.77
CA GLU A 17 -13.48 -4.72 -8.85
C GLU A 17 -14.67 -5.44 -8.22
N GLN A 18 -14.70 -6.77 -8.35
CA GLN A 18 -15.80 -7.62 -7.91
C GLN A 18 -15.75 -7.84 -6.39
N THR A 19 -14.65 -8.39 -5.89
CA THR A 19 -14.52 -8.78 -4.47
C THR A 19 -13.91 -7.68 -3.62
N ARG A 20 -13.33 -6.64 -4.23
CA ARG A 20 -12.52 -5.60 -3.56
C ARG A 20 -11.26 -6.13 -2.87
N LYS A 21 -10.95 -7.42 -3.02
CA LYS A 21 -9.75 -8.07 -2.48
C LYS A 21 -8.49 -7.54 -3.16
N GLN A 22 -7.45 -7.32 -2.37
CA GLN A 22 -6.14 -6.90 -2.85
C GLN A 22 -5.23 -8.12 -3.01
N TYR A 23 -4.71 -8.31 -4.21
CA TYR A 23 -3.80 -9.39 -4.56
C TYR A 23 -2.40 -8.86 -4.83
N ILE A 24 -1.39 -9.51 -4.26
CA ILE A 24 0.00 -9.28 -4.67
C ILE A 24 0.18 -10.02 -5.99
N ILE A 25 0.21 -9.32 -7.12
CA ILE A 25 0.28 -9.97 -8.46
C ILE A 25 1.69 -10.05 -9.01
N GLY A 26 2.63 -9.28 -8.48
CA GLY A 26 3.99 -9.28 -8.97
C GLY A 26 4.93 -8.46 -8.09
N GLN A 27 6.19 -8.49 -8.46
CA GLN A 27 7.25 -7.73 -7.80
C GLN A 27 8.10 -7.00 -8.82
N LEU A 28 8.46 -5.76 -8.50
CA LEU A 28 9.47 -4.98 -9.17
C LEU A 28 10.69 -4.89 -8.25
N THR A 29 11.85 -5.26 -8.76
CA THR A 29 13.11 -5.18 -8.01
C THR A 29 14.11 -4.28 -8.74
N LYS A 30 14.96 -3.60 -7.96
CA LYS A 30 16.03 -2.75 -8.46
C LYS A 30 17.37 -3.22 -7.87
N ASN A 31 18.28 -3.67 -8.73
CA ASN A 31 19.65 -4.05 -8.38
C ASN A 31 20.58 -3.88 -9.58
N GLY A 32 21.05 -2.66 -9.81
CA GLY A 32 21.75 -2.28 -11.05
C GLY A 32 20.80 -2.15 -12.25
N GLN A 33 19.97 -3.17 -12.47
CA GLN A 33 18.89 -3.26 -13.46
C GLN A 33 17.51 -3.34 -12.78
N TYR A 34 16.44 -3.05 -13.52
CA TYR A 34 15.06 -3.29 -13.09
C TYR A 34 14.59 -4.67 -13.54
N GLU A 35 14.00 -5.43 -12.62
CA GLU A 35 13.40 -6.73 -12.91
C GLU A 35 11.93 -6.73 -12.48
N PHE A 36 11.01 -7.09 -13.38
CA PHE A 36 9.61 -7.34 -13.06
C PHE A 36 9.27 -8.81 -13.29
N GLN A 37 8.56 -9.41 -12.36
CA GLN A 37 8.01 -10.75 -12.50
C GLN A 37 6.64 -10.82 -11.82
N TYR A 38 5.76 -11.64 -12.37
CA TYR A 38 4.56 -12.04 -11.64
C TYR A 38 4.92 -12.95 -10.47
N GLY A 39 4.04 -13.01 -9.48
CA GLY A 39 4.27 -13.78 -8.27
C GLY A 39 3.16 -13.57 -7.25
N GLY A 40 3.37 -14.10 -6.05
CA GLY A 40 2.40 -14.01 -4.96
C GLY A 40 1.11 -14.74 -5.29
N GLU A 41 0.10 -13.99 -5.70
CA GLU A 41 -1.29 -14.42 -5.83
C GLU A 41 -1.85 -14.21 -7.24
N VAL A 42 -0.98 -14.04 -8.26
CA VAL A 42 -1.41 -13.74 -9.64
C VAL A 42 -2.45 -14.72 -10.19
N GLN A 43 -2.34 -16.02 -9.90
CA GLN A 43 -3.31 -17.01 -10.38
C GLN A 43 -4.69 -16.82 -9.74
N ALA A 44 -4.73 -16.55 -8.43
CA ALA A 44 -5.98 -16.23 -7.73
C ALA A 44 -6.57 -14.91 -8.22
N ALA A 45 -5.72 -13.92 -8.52
CA ALA A 45 -6.16 -12.66 -9.10
C ALA A 45 -6.79 -12.88 -10.49
N ILE A 46 -6.22 -13.74 -11.33
CA ILE A 46 -6.77 -14.09 -12.65
C ILE A 46 -8.13 -14.76 -12.51
N ALA A 47 -8.29 -15.67 -11.54
CA ALA A 47 -9.57 -16.29 -11.23
C ALA A 47 -10.64 -15.26 -10.77
N ASP A 48 -10.20 -14.14 -10.18
CA ASP A 48 -11.04 -12.99 -9.78
C ASP A 48 -11.15 -11.91 -10.90
N GLY A 49 -10.64 -12.19 -12.11
CA GLY A 49 -10.80 -11.34 -13.29
C GLY A 49 -9.61 -10.42 -13.62
N PHE A 50 -8.47 -10.56 -12.96
CA PHE A 50 -7.24 -9.89 -13.38
C PHE A 50 -6.80 -10.37 -14.77
N LYS A 51 -6.34 -9.44 -15.60
CA LYS A 51 -5.71 -9.74 -16.90
C LYS A 51 -4.23 -9.37 -16.85
N PRO A 52 -3.32 -10.26 -17.30
CA PRO A 52 -1.90 -9.93 -17.38
C PRO A 52 -1.66 -8.63 -18.14
N LEU A 53 -0.59 -7.93 -17.77
CA LEU A 53 -0.24 -6.64 -18.36
C LEU A 53 0.21 -6.91 -19.80
N LEU A 54 -0.29 -6.13 -20.76
CA LEU A 54 -0.01 -6.35 -22.18
C LEU A 54 1.48 -6.40 -22.51
N CYS A 55 2.30 -5.58 -21.83
CA CYS A 55 3.76 -5.57 -22.00
C CYS A 55 4.46 -6.79 -21.37
N PHE A 56 3.77 -7.53 -20.51
CA PHE A 56 4.27 -8.68 -19.76
C PHE A 56 3.31 -9.88 -19.89
N PRO A 57 3.17 -10.47 -21.09
CA PRO A 57 2.15 -11.50 -21.33
C PRO A 57 2.46 -12.86 -20.68
N ASP A 58 3.73 -13.16 -20.38
CA ASP A 58 4.17 -14.42 -19.82
C ASP A 58 4.32 -14.32 -18.30
N LEU A 59 3.49 -15.07 -17.58
CA LEU A 59 3.44 -15.09 -16.12
C LEU A 59 4.69 -15.70 -15.48
N ASN A 60 5.44 -16.53 -16.21
CA ASN A 60 6.61 -17.24 -15.69
C ASN A 60 7.93 -16.54 -16.04
N LYS A 61 7.87 -15.46 -16.82
CA LYS A 61 9.06 -14.73 -17.27
C LYS A 61 9.49 -13.67 -16.27
N VAL A 62 10.80 -13.56 -16.08
CA VAL A 62 11.43 -12.39 -15.46
C VAL A 62 11.79 -11.39 -16.55
N TYR A 63 11.11 -10.26 -16.56
CA TYR A 63 11.37 -9.15 -17.47
C TYR A 63 12.47 -8.28 -16.88
N LYS A 64 13.42 -7.83 -17.72
CA LYS A 64 14.57 -7.04 -17.29
C LYS A 64 14.81 -5.86 -18.22
N ASP A 65 15.18 -4.71 -17.67
CA ASP A 65 15.57 -3.52 -18.43
C ASP A 65 16.46 -2.60 -17.56
N ASP A 66 17.46 -1.96 -18.17
CA ASP A 66 18.36 -1.01 -17.49
C ASP A 66 17.63 0.27 -17.05
N ARG A 67 16.47 0.53 -17.64
CA ARG A 67 15.56 1.63 -17.29
C ARG A 67 14.28 1.09 -16.69
N LEU A 68 13.61 1.89 -15.88
CA LEU A 68 12.30 1.52 -15.37
C LEU A 68 11.30 1.38 -16.53
N PHE A 69 10.56 0.26 -16.55
CA PHE A 69 9.65 -0.07 -17.63
C PHE A 69 8.65 1.06 -17.94
N THR A 70 8.44 1.36 -19.22
CA THR A 70 7.57 2.46 -19.67
C THR A 70 6.14 2.35 -19.15
N ILE A 71 5.61 1.14 -18.99
CA ILE A 71 4.27 0.89 -18.44
C ILE A 71 4.14 1.27 -16.96
N PHE A 72 5.26 1.42 -16.25
CA PHE A 72 5.31 1.88 -14.86
C PHE A 72 5.62 3.38 -14.78
N THR A 73 6.55 3.89 -15.60
CA THR A 73 6.83 5.34 -15.65
C THR A 73 5.67 6.15 -16.20
N SER A 74 4.85 5.59 -17.11
CA SER A 74 3.66 6.26 -17.64
C SER A 74 2.58 6.55 -16.59
N ARG A 75 2.67 5.91 -15.42
CA ARG A 75 1.79 6.15 -14.27
C ARG A 75 2.22 7.37 -13.44
N LEU A 76 3.44 7.87 -13.68
CA LEU A 76 4.02 8.96 -12.92
C LEU A 76 3.70 10.31 -13.57
N PRO A 77 3.58 11.38 -12.76
CA PRO A 77 3.51 12.74 -13.30
C PRO A 77 4.72 13.08 -14.17
N ASP A 78 4.50 13.69 -15.33
CA ASP A 78 5.58 14.08 -16.25
C ASP A 78 6.58 15.03 -15.55
N LYS A 79 7.88 14.77 -15.76
CA LYS A 79 8.99 15.58 -15.21
C LYS A 79 8.95 17.05 -15.61
N LYS A 80 8.32 17.41 -16.73
CA LYS A 80 8.15 18.76 -17.26
C LYS A 80 6.88 19.45 -16.75
N ARG A 81 6.05 18.77 -15.95
CA ARG A 81 4.80 19.34 -15.43
C ARG A 81 5.11 20.60 -14.61
N LYS A 82 4.38 21.69 -14.86
CA LYS A 82 4.62 23.01 -14.23
C LYS A 82 4.72 22.97 -12.69
N ASN A 83 3.93 22.11 -12.04
CA ASN A 83 3.90 21.95 -10.58
C ASN A 83 4.59 20.67 -10.09
N ILE A 84 5.57 20.14 -10.83
CA ILE A 84 6.24 18.89 -10.45
C ILE A 84 6.93 18.98 -9.10
N GLN A 85 7.54 20.13 -8.78
CA GLN A 85 8.27 20.31 -7.51
C GLN A 85 7.35 20.12 -6.29
N THR A 86 6.14 20.69 -6.32
CA THR A 86 5.14 20.50 -5.26
C THR A 86 4.72 19.04 -5.09
N ILE A 87 4.68 18.27 -6.19
CA ILE A 87 4.38 16.83 -6.13
C ILE A 87 5.55 16.08 -5.49
N LEU A 88 6.79 16.41 -5.85
CA LEU A 88 7.98 15.80 -5.27
C LEU A 88 8.07 16.08 -3.76
N GLU A 89 7.85 17.32 -3.33
CA GLU A 89 7.82 17.71 -1.92
C GLU A 89 6.77 16.95 -1.11
N LYS A 90 5.56 16.76 -1.67
CA LYS A 90 4.51 15.93 -1.06
C LYS A 90 4.96 14.50 -0.76
N TYR A 91 5.88 13.96 -1.57
CA TYR A 91 6.48 12.65 -1.38
C TYR A 91 7.89 12.72 -0.79
N GLY A 92 8.34 13.88 -0.30
CA GLY A 92 9.64 14.09 0.34
C GLY A 92 10.84 13.91 -0.60
N LEU A 93 10.69 14.23 -1.88
CA LEU A 93 11.73 14.12 -2.90
C LEU A 93 12.24 15.52 -3.27
N GLU A 94 13.56 15.70 -3.27
CA GLU A 94 14.18 16.97 -3.71
C GLU A 94 14.38 17.03 -5.22
N LYS A 95 14.64 15.87 -5.83
CA LYS A 95 14.87 15.71 -7.27
C LYS A 95 13.94 14.64 -7.82
N TYR A 96 13.62 14.78 -9.11
CA TYR A 96 12.81 13.80 -9.81
C TYR A 96 13.57 12.48 -9.96
N ASP A 97 13.02 11.41 -9.38
CA ASP A 97 13.50 10.04 -9.50
C ASP A 97 12.27 9.15 -9.73
N ASP A 98 12.17 8.56 -10.92
CA ASP A 98 11.03 7.73 -11.32
C ASP A 98 10.73 6.62 -10.30
N TYR A 99 11.77 5.91 -9.87
CA TYR A 99 11.62 4.76 -8.99
C TYR A 99 11.20 5.18 -7.59
N MET A 100 11.81 6.24 -7.06
CA MET A 100 11.44 6.75 -5.73
C MET A 100 10.03 7.36 -5.73
N LEU A 101 9.63 8.04 -6.82
CA LEU A 101 8.28 8.57 -6.96
C LEU A 101 7.25 7.46 -7.09
N LEU A 102 7.52 6.42 -7.89
CA LEU A 102 6.71 5.20 -7.97
C LEU A 102 6.52 4.57 -6.59
N LYS A 103 7.62 4.37 -5.87
CA LYS A 103 7.67 3.77 -4.54
C LYS A 103 6.89 4.53 -3.48
N ARG A 104 6.99 5.86 -3.46
CA ARG A 104 6.36 6.71 -2.42
C ARG A 104 4.94 7.13 -2.75
N SER A 105 4.57 7.19 -4.03
CA SER A 105 3.22 7.58 -4.45
C SER A 105 2.28 6.39 -4.64
N GLY A 106 2.83 5.19 -4.83
CA GLY A 106 2.08 3.99 -5.22
C GLY A 106 1.59 4.01 -6.67
N ALA A 107 1.81 5.11 -7.41
CA ALA A 107 1.52 5.27 -8.84
C ALA A 107 0.13 4.75 -9.28
N ARG A 108 -0.89 5.01 -8.46
CA ARG A 108 -2.28 4.70 -8.77
C ARG A 108 -2.77 5.56 -9.91
N LEU A 109 -3.58 4.98 -10.79
CA LEU A 109 -4.31 5.70 -11.82
C LEU A 109 -5.82 5.57 -11.61
N PRO A 110 -6.64 6.57 -12.01
CA PRO A 110 -8.10 6.45 -11.95
C PRO A 110 -8.69 5.40 -12.90
N ILE A 111 -7.90 4.96 -13.90
CA ILE A 111 -8.35 4.08 -14.98
C ILE A 111 -8.05 2.59 -14.73
N ASP A 112 -7.36 2.26 -13.64
CA ASP A 112 -7.11 0.88 -13.23
C ASP A 112 -7.07 0.73 -11.71
N ASN A 113 -6.86 -0.50 -11.26
CA ASN A 113 -6.83 -0.85 -9.83
C ASN A 113 -5.44 -1.33 -9.39
N LEU A 114 -4.38 -0.76 -9.97
CA LEU A 114 -3.00 -1.13 -9.67
C LEU A 114 -2.35 -0.15 -8.69
N GLU A 115 -1.52 -0.69 -7.82
CA GLU A 115 -0.76 0.09 -6.84
C GLU A 115 0.61 -0.54 -6.54
N PHE A 116 1.65 0.27 -6.48
CA PHE A 116 2.95 -0.13 -5.99
C PHE A 116 3.06 0.03 -4.48
N ILE A 117 3.51 -1.00 -3.78
CA ILE A 117 3.66 -1.03 -2.33
C ILE A 117 5.10 -1.35 -1.95
N ASP A 118 5.69 -0.56 -1.06
CA ASP A 118 6.96 -0.85 -0.39
C ASP A 118 6.71 -1.87 0.74
N PRO A 119 7.04 -3.17 0.58
CA PRO A 119 6.64 -4.21 1.53
C PRO A 119 7.22 -4.04 2.94
N ILE A 120 6.97 -4.98 3.83
CA ILE A 120 7.68 -5.08 5.12
C ILE A 120 8.45 -6.40 5.06
N LEU A 121 9.70 -6.35 4.61
CA LEU A 121 10.52 -7.56 4.40
C LEU A 121 11.44 -7.88 5.58
N SER A 122 11.83 -6.87 6.35
CA SER A 122 12.75 -7.01 7.48
C SER A 122 11.99 -6.74 8.76
N LEU A 123 11.96 -7.72 9.65
CA LEU A 123 11.31 -7.65 10.95
C LEU A 123 12.25 -7.14 12.06
N ASP A 124 13.55 -7.00 11.73
CA ASP A 124 14.62 -6.66 12.67
C ASP A 124 15.25 -5.28 12.40
N LYS A 125 14.55 -4.44 11.62
CA LYS A 125 14.99 -3.06 11.34
C LYS A 125 13.88 -2.10 11.63
N ASP A 126 14.24 -0.88 12.00
CA ASP A 126 13.27 0.18 12.20
C ASP A 126 12.63 0.51 10.85
N VAL A 127 11.32 0.40 10.79
CA VAL A 127 10.57 0.52 9.55
C VAL A 127 9.42 1.48 9.76
N THR A 128 9.40 2.55 8.96
CA THR A 128 8.25 3.46 8.87
C THR A 128 7.48 3.19 7.58
N ARG A 129 6.16 3.08 7.67
CA ARG A 129 5.25 2.96 6.53
C ARG A 129 4.11 3.96 6.68
N ILE A 130 3.80 4.66 5.59
CA ILE A 130 2.64 5.54 5.50
C ILE A 130 1.74 4.97 4.42
N PHE A 131 0.50 4.63 4.77
CA PHE A 131 -0.45 4.01 3.86
C PHE A 131 -1.88 4.38 4.25
N TYR A 132 -2.82 4.16 3.34
CA TYR A 132 -4.24 4.39 3.62
C TYR A 132 -4.81 3.25 4.46
N MET A 133 -5.64 3.60 5.45
CA MET A 133 -6.41 2.64 6.22
C MET A 133 -7.44 1.96 5.31
N ALA A 134 -7.60 0.64 5.44
CA ALA A 134 -8.59 -0.11 4.68
C ALA A 134 -9.94 -0.14 5.42
N GLY A 135 -11.04 -0.28 4.67
CA GLY A 135 -12.36 -0.54 5.25
C GLY A 135 -13.06 0.66 5.93
N VAL A 136 -12.43 1.83 5.99
CA VAL A 136 -12.89 3.03 6.73
C VAL A 136 -14.38 3.34 6.57
N ARG A 137 -14.90 3.22 5.35
CA ARG A 137 -16.32 3.48 5.05
C ARG A 137 -17.34 2.65 5.86
N HIS A 138 -16.92 1.53 6.43
CA HIS A 138 -17.78 0.62 7.19
C HIS A 138 -17.76 0.88 8.70
N TYR A 139 -16.86 1.76 9.16
CA TYR A 139 -16.51 1.88 10.58
C TYR A 139 -16.53 3.31 11.11
N LEU A 140 -16.59 4.31 10.22
CA LEU A 140 -16.73 5.70 10.63
C LEU A 140 -18.16 6.22 10.50
N ASP A 141 -19.18 5.37 10.46
CA ASP A 141 -20.60 5.77 10.33
C ASP A 141 -20.94 6.67 9.13
N CYS A 142 -20.07 6.72 8.12
CA CYS A 142 -20.31 7.50 6.90
C CYS A 142 -20.92 6.68 5.75
N ASP A 143 -20.84 5.34 5.80
CA ASP A 143 -21.17 4.40 4.71
C ASP A 143 -20.53 4.73 3.35
N GLY A 144 -19.49 5.57 3.35
CA GLY A 144 -18.89 6.13 2.13
C GLY A 144 -19.74 7.19 1.42
N LYS A 145 -20.81 7.69 2.07
CA LYS A 145 -21.78 8.65 1.51
C LYS A 145 -21.71 10.01 2.19
N ASP A 146 -21.67 10.05 3.53
CA ASP A 146 -21.66 11.30 4.29
C ASP A 146 -20.49 11.35 5.28
N CYS A 147 -19.35 11.86 4.81
CA CYS A 147 -18.16 12.02 5.64
C CYS A 147 -18.30 13.12 6.71
N ALA A 148 -19.31 13.99 6.62
CA ALA A 148 -19.50 15.08 7.60
C ALA A 148 -20.00 14.53 8.94
N GLN A 149 -20.79 13.46 8.92
CA GLN A 149 -21.27 12.75 10.11
C GLN A 149 -20.28 11.69 10.60
N ALA A 150 -19.14 11.53 9.92
CA ALA A 150 -18.19 10.49 10.27
C ALA A 150 -17.54 10.75 11.63
N ILE A 151 -17.29 9.68 12.40
CA ILE A 151 -16.50 9.71 13.64
C ILE A 151 -15.28 10.62 13.46
N GLU A 152 -15.09 11.52 14.42
CA GLU A 152 -14.00 12.48 14.36
C GLU A 152 -12.67 11.75 14.57
N VAL A 153 -11.81 11.83 13.57
CA VAL A 153 -10.45 11.29 13.58
C VAL A 153 -9.53 12.44 13.21
N THR A 154 -8.54 12.71 14.05
CA THR A 154 -7.65 13.86 13.93
C THR A 154 -6.23 13.42 13.62
N ARG A 155 -5.51 14.25 12.86
CA ARG A 155 -4.08 14.03 12.63
C ARG A 155 -3.33 14.02 13.96
N GLY A 156 -2.53 12.99 14.20
CA GLY A 156 -1.75 12.81 15.41
C GLY A 156 -2.38 11.84 16.40
N ASP A 157 -3.65 11.47 16.25
CA ASP A 157 -4.30 10.49 17.13
C ASP A 157 -3.54 9.17 17.09
N GLU A 158 -3.30 8.60 18.27
CA GLU A 158 -2.77 7.25 18.41
C GLU A 158 -3.86 6.23 18.04
N VAL A 159 -3.48 5.20 17.30
CA VAL A 159 -4.36 4.08 16.96
C VAL A 159 -3.72 2.76 17.30
N PHE A 160 -4.51 1.83 17.82
CA PHE A 160 -4.03 0.56 18.35
C PHE A 160 -4.31 -0.59 17.37
N LEU A 161 -3.49 -1.62 17.41
CA LEU A 161 -3.62 -2.79 16.53
C LEU A 161 -4.26 -3.97 17.29
N ARG A 162 -5.23 -4.63 16.66
CA ARG A 162 -5.82 -5.89 17.18
C ARG A 162 -5.95 -6.91 16.06
N THR A 163 -5.39 -8.10 16.25
CA THR A 163 -5.54 -9.22 15.30
C THR A 163 -6.94 -9.81 15.36
N GLU A 164 -7.48 -10.19 14.20
CA GLU A 164 -8.78 -10.85 14.06
C GLU A 164 -8.62 -12.17 13.25
N PRO A 165 -8.08 -13.24 13.86
CA PRO A 165 -7.77 -14.47 13.14
C PRO A 165 -8.99 -15.22 12.59
N GLU A 166 -10.16 -15.00 13.18
CA GLU A 166 -11.44 -15.60 12.76
C GLU A 166 -12.13 -14.84 11.62
N ASN A 167 -11.50 -13.81 11.05
CA ASN A 167 -12.06 -13.04 9.95
C ASN A 167 -12.22 -13.93 8.71
N SER A 168 -13.44 -14.00 8.17
CA SER A 168 -13.79 -14.88 7.06
C SER A 168 -13.17 -14.48 5.71
N TYR A 169 -12.64 -13.25 5.60
CA TYR A 169 -12.03 -12.73 4.37
C TYR A 169 -10.49 -12.78 4.39
N ASP A 170 -9.87 -12.59 5.56
CA ASP A 170 -8.43 -12.63 5.77
C ASP A 170 -8.08 -13.07 7.20
N GLN A 171 -7.56 -14.29 7.36
CA GLN A 171 -7.10 -14.82 8.65
C GLN A 171 -5.95 -14.03 9.29
N ASN A 172 -5.31 -13.11 8.55
CA ASN A 172 -4.30 -12.19 9.08
C ASN A 172 -4.85 -10.78 9.31
N ALA A 173 -6.18 -10.58 9.28
CA ALA A 173 -6.79 -9.28 9.45
C ALA A 173 -6.31 -8.61 10.75
N VAL A 174 -5.95 -7.34 10.64
CA VAL A 174 -5.54 -6.51 11.79
C VAL A 174 -6.36 -5.23 11.77
N GLN A 175 -7.11 -5.00 12.83
CA GLN A 175 -7.92 -3.81 13.04
C GLN A 175 -7.07 -2.65 13.53
N PHE A 176 -7.44 -1.43 13.12
CA PHE A 176 -7.07 -0.20 13.80
C PHE A 176 -8.18 0.20 14.76
N LEU A 177 -7.81 0.46 16.01
CA LEU A 177 -8.72 0.88 17.07
C LEU A 177 -8.41 2.31 17.53
N ASP A 178 -9.43 3.06 17.92
CA ASP A 178 -9.25 4.29 18.70
C ASP A 178 -8.91 3.97 20.17
N ILE A 179 -8.71 5.03 20.98
CA ILE A 179 -8.43 4.91 22.42
C ILE A 179 -9.58 4.29 23.22
N SER A 180 -10.81 4.36 22.70
CA SER A 180 -12.01 3.78 23.32
C SER A 180 -12.22 2.32 22.92
N GLY A 181 -11.39 1.78 22.01
CA GLY A 181 -11.48 0.42 21.49
C GLY A 181 -12.43 0.24 20.29
N ASN A 182 -12.96 1.32 19.71
CA ASN A 182 -13.79 1.26 18.51
C ASN A 182 -12.92 0.98 17.29
N VAL A 183 -13.43 0.14 16.38
CA VAL A 183 -12.75 -0.14 15.11
C VAL A 183 -12.89 1.08 14.19
N LEU A 184 -11.78 1.55 13.64
CA LEU A 184 -11.74 2.63 12.64
C LEU A 184 -11.54 2.08 11.22
N GLY A 185 -11.00 0.87 11.11
CA GLY A 185 -10.69 0.21 9.85
C GLY A 185 -9.63 -0.87 10.04
N TYR A 186 -8.92 -1.22 8.97
CA TYR A 186 -7.97 -2.33 8.94
C TYR A 186 -6.63 -1.93 8.33
N VAL A 187 -5.59 -2.65 8.74
CA VAL A 187 -4.34 -2.74 7.99
C VAL A 187 -4.66 -3.33 6.61
N PRO A 188 -4.20 -2.71 5.51
CA PRO A 188 -4.39 -3.26 4.18
C PRO A 188 -3.86 -4.69 4.07
N ARG A 189 -4.54 -5.52 3.28
CA ARG A 189 -4.26 -6.95 3.17
C ARG A 189 -2.81 -7.26 2.77
N TYR A 190 -2.20 -6.41 1.95
CA TYR A 190 -0.80 -6.59 1.56
C TYR A 190 0.22 -6.42 2.71
N TYR A 191 -0.19 -5.87 3.86
CA TYR A 191 0.62 -5.78 5.08
C TYR A 191 0.11 -6.68 6.21
N SER A 192 -1.12 -7.17 6.15
CA SER A 192 -1.81 -7.85 7.26
C SER A 192 -1.02 -9.03 7.83
N LYS A 193 -0.48 -9.89 6.96
CA LYS A 193 0.41 -11.00 7.34
C LYS A 193 1.68 -10.53 8.06
N GLY A 194 2.39 -9.57 7.48
CA GLY A 194 3.64 -9.06 8.06
C GLY A 194 3.43 -8.39 9.41
N VAL A 195 2.35 -7.62 9.55
CA VAL A 195 1.98 -6.98 10.83
C VAL A 195 1.56 -8.03 11.86
N THR A 196 0.79 -9.05 11.47
CA THR A 196 0.45 -10.18 12.36
C THR A 196 1.70 -10.90 12.87
N GLU A 197 2.68 -11.15 12.01
CA GLU A 197 3.96 -11.77 12.40
C GLU A 197 4.77 -10.88 13.36
N LEU A 198 4.76 -9.56 13.18
CA LEU A 198 5.41 -8.62 14.10
C LEU A 198 4.75 -8.62 15.49
N LEU A 199 3.42 -8.60 15.54
CA LEU A 199 2.66 -8.64 16.78
C LEU A 199 2.90 -9.96 17.54
N LYS A 200 2.94 -11.10 16.83
CA LYS A 200 3.27 -12.41 17.42
C LYS A 200 4.68 -12.47 18.02
N ARG A 201 5.60 -11.66 17.53
CA ARG A 201 6.98 -11.52 18.04
C ARG A 201 7.11 -10.42 19.10
N GLU A 202 6.00 -9.85 19.55
CA GLU A 202 5.96 -8.77 20.55
C GLU A 202 6.81 -7.56 20.17
N LYS A 203 6.98 -7.30 18.86
CA LYS A 203 7.68 -6.10 18.38
C LYS A 203 6.87 -4.86 18.75
N LYS A 204 7.58 -3.78 19.11
CA LYS A 204 6.94 -2.49 19.40
C LYS A 204 6.51 -1.84 18.09
N ILE A 205 5.19 -1.70 17.90
CA ILE A 205 4.59 -1.02 16.75
C ILE A 205 3.81 0.18 17.26
N ALA A 206 4.17 1.38 16.81
CA ALA A 206 3.45 2.61 17.09
C ALA A 206 2.73 3.10 15.83
N CYS A 207 1.43 3.37 15.93
CA CYS A 207 0.60 3.81 14.82
C CYS A 207 -0.09 5.11 15.17
N HIS A 208 -0.04 6.09 14.27
CA HIS A 208 -0.74 7.37 14.43
C HIS A 208 -1.45 7.75 13.14
N ILE A 209 -2.52 8.53 13.26
CA ILE A 209 -3.16 9.15 12.11
C ILE A 209 -2.21 10.18 11.50
N TYR A 210 -1.77 9.91 10.27
CA TYR A 210 -0.83 10.75 9.55
C TYR A 210 -1.52 11.90 8.82
N ASN A 211 -2.67 11.62 8.21
CA ASN A 211 -3.44 12.59 7.45
C ASN A 211 -4.90 12.17 7.35
N VAL A 212 -5.81 13.14 7.47
CA VAL A 212 -7.24 12.97 7.23
C VAL A 212 -7.67 13.95 6.15
N ASP A 213 -8.29 13.43 5.09
CA ASP A 213 -8.76 14.18 3.94
C ASP A 213 -10.17 13.68 3.57
N LYS A 214 -11.18 14.22 4.24
CA LYS A 214 -12.59 13.85 4.05
C LYS A 214 -13.16 14.26 2.68
N ASN A 215 -12.45 15.08 1.90
CA ASN A 215 -12.84 15.47 0.54
C ASN A 215 -12.53 14.39 -0.51
N LYS A 216 -11.72 13.39 -0.14
CA LYS A 216 -11.45 12.23 -0.99
C LYS A 216 -12.48 11.13 -0.82
N ASN A 217 -12.47 10.19 -1.76
CA ASN A 217 -13.22 8.95 -1.58
C ASN A 217 -12.75 8.21 -0.31
N CYS A 218 -13.66 7.48 0.34
CA CYS A 218 -13.39 6.85 1.63
C CYS A 218 -12.31 5.76 1.63
N ASN A 219 -11.80 5.32 0.48
CA ASN A 219 -10.63 4.43 0.43
C ASN A 219 -9.31 5.20 0.56
N GLU A 220 -9.36 6.52 0.51
CA GLU A 220 -8.20 7.42 0.51
C GLU A 220 -8.35 8.59 1.48
N CYS A 221 -9.29 8.52 2.42
CA CYS A 221 -9.56 9.61 3.34
C CYS A 221 -8.62 9.60 4.56
N ILE A 222 -8.16 8.43 5.03
CA ILE A 222 -7.31 8.34 6.23
C ILE A 222 -6.00 7.63 5.90
N LYS A 223 -4.88 8.31 6.18
CA LYS A 223 -3.54 7.69 6.19
C LYS A 223 -3.09 7.46 7.62
N VAL A 224 -2.48 6.32 7.84
CA VAL A 224 -1.79 5.96 9.08
C VAL A 224 -0.29 5.98 8.83
N ILE A 225 0.48 6.48 9.78
CA ILE A 225 1.92 6.26 9.88
C ILE A 225 2.16 5.15 10.91
N MET A 226 2.74 4.04 10.46
CA MET A 226 3.14 2.91 11.28
C MET A 226 4.66 2.90 11.41
N LYS A 227 5.15 2.84 12.65
CA LYS A 227 6.57 2.73 12.99
C LYS A 227 6.80 1.43 13.74
N ILE A 228 7.65 0.57 13.20
CA ILE A 228 8.14 -0.63 13.85
C ILE A 228 9.48 -0.26 14.46
N LEU A 229 9.63 -0.45 15.78
CA LEU A 229 10.81 -0.13 16.56
C LEU A 229 11.46 -1.42 17.04
N ASN A 230 12.78 -1.55 16.87
CA ASN A 230 13.55 -2.61 17.53
C ASN A 230 14.02 -2.21 18.93
#